data_AF-A0A8J6IVB1-F1
#
_entry.id   AF-A0A8J6IVB1-F1
#
_cell.length_a   1.000
_cell.length_b   1.000
_cell.length_c   1.000
_cell.angle_alpha   90.00
_cell.angle_beta   90.00
_cell.angle_gamma   90.00
#
_symmetry.space_group_name_H-M   'P 1'
#
loop_
_entity.id
_entity.type
_entity.pdbx_description
1 polymer ?
#
loop_
_entity_poly.entity_id
_entity_poly.type
_entity_poly.pdbx_seq_one_letter_code
_entity_poly.pdbx_strand_id
1 'polypeptide(L)'
;MSDQAYDDKNKEDYDQITLLLNDALNKIESNPKLPATQTQVSELTGIHRNTVRNREFPAKRLADIKKLRKEKAAEETKLKADKISELTETIDQLSAELVYWFTEYKKANRDREDYERQVKLNKESATFYKSAYEKEKDKVRDLEAKNELLKELMRDSK
;
A
#
# COMPACT_ATOMS: atom_id res chain seq x y z
N MET A 1 -10.37 73.15 -28.12
CA MET A 1 -10.84 71.84 -28.64
C MET A 1 -9.72 70.79 -28.75
N SER A 2 -8.45 71.12 -28.44
CA SER A 2 -7.33 70.15 -28.56
C SER A 2 -7.13 69.27 -27.32
N ASP A 3 -7.33 69.79 -26.11
CA ASP A 3 -6.93 69.07 -24.88
C ASP A 3 -7.82 67.85 -24.58
N GLN A 4 -9.11 67.92 -24.92
CA GLN A 4 -10.05 66.81 -24.72
C GLN A 4 -9.63 65.53 -25.46
N ALA A 5 -9.11 65.67 -26.68
CA ALA A 5 -8.72 64.52 -27.52
C ALA A 5 -7.43 63.84 -27.05
N TYR A 6 -6.54 64.58 -26.38
CA TYR A 6 -5.33 64.01 -25.79
C TYR A 6 -5.62 63.28 -24.47
N ASP A 7 -6.56 63.79 -23.67
CA ASP A 7 -7.00 63.13 -22.44
C ASP A 7 -7.72 61.81 -22.71
N ASP A 8 -8.58 61.77 -23.74
CA ASP A 8 -9.30 60.55 -24.12
C ASP A 8 -8.34 59.44 -24.59
N LYS A 9 -7.35 59.80 -25.43
CA LYS A 9 -6.35 58.85 -25.93
C LYS A 9 -5.43 58.32 -24.82
N ASN A 10 -5.02 59.18 -23.88
CA ASN A 10 -4.22 58.77 -22.74
C ASN A 10 -4.97 57.79 -21.83
N LYS A 11 -6.29 57.96 -21.71
CA LYS A 11 -7.15 57.05 -20.94
C LYS A 11 -7.27 55.69 -21.61
N GLU A 12 -7.47 55.65 -22.92
CA GLU A 12 -7.51 54.40 -23.70
C GLU A 12 -6.18 53.62 -23.58
N ASP A 13 -5.04 54.31 -23.75
CA ASP A 13 -3.71 53.69 -23.59
C ASP A 13 -3.50 53.19 -22.15
N TYR A 14 -4.00 53.94 -21.16
CA TYR A 14 -3.93 53.52 -19.76
C TYR A 14 -4.70 52.22 -19.51
N ASP A 15 -5.93 52.13 -20.02
CA ASP A 15 -6.81 50.98 -19.84
C ASP A 15 -6.29 49.75 -20.60
N GLN A 16 -5.81 49.91 -21.84
CA GLN A 16 -5.20 48.82 -22.61
C GLN A 16 -3.99 48.21 -21.89
N ILE A 17 -3.09 49.05 -21.38
CA ILE A 17 -1.93 48.60 -20.60
C ILE A 17 -2.38 47.91 -19.31
N THR A 18 -3.47 48.37 -18.67
CA THR A 18 -4.00 47.74 -17.45
C THR A 18 -4.53 46.34 -17.74
N LEU A 19 -5.21 46.15 -18.86
CA LEU A 19 -5.69 44.84 -19.32
C LEU A 19 -4.52 43.89 -19.60
N LEU A 20 -3.51 44.32 -20.35
CA LEU A 20 -2.32 43.50 -20.64
C LEU A 20 -1.59 43.05 -19.37
N LEU A 21 -1.43 43.96 -18.41
CA LEU A 21 -0.82 43.64 -17.11
C LEU A 21 -1.66 42.64 -16.32
N ASN A 22 -2.98 42.79 -16.30
CA ASN A 22 -3.87 41.83 -15.64
C ASN A 22 -3.81 40.45 -16.28
N ASP A 23 -3.79 40.37 -17.61
CA ASP A 23 -3.65 39.11 -18.33
C ASP A 23 -2.32 38.41 -18.05
N ALA A 24 -1.22 39.17 -18.00
CA ALA A 24 0.08 38.61 -17.62
C ALA A 24 0.09 38.12 -16.17
N LEU A 25 -0.55 38.86 -15.25
CA LEU A 25 -0.68 38.43 -13.85
C LEU A 25 -1.54 37.16 -13.73
N ASN A 26 -2.64 37.05 -14.48
CA ASN A 26 -3.48 35.84 -14.55
C ASN A 26 -2.70 34.63 -15.10
N LYS A 27 -1.87 34.84 -16.13
CA LYS A 27 -0.99 33.79 -16.69
C LYS A 27 0.04 33.31 -15.67
N ILE A 28 0.64 34.24 -14.93
CA ILE A 28 1.56 33.91 -13.84
C ILE A 28 0.81 33.16 -12.75
N GLU A 29 -0.35 33.64 -12.31
CA GLU A 29 -1.16 32.98 -11.26
C GLU A 29 -1.49 31.53 -11.62
N SER A 30 -1.88 31.29 -12.87
CA SER A 30 -2.28 29.98 -13.40
C SER A 30 -1.09 29.03 -13.62
N ASN A 31 0.10 29.55 -13.91
CA ASN A 31 1.27 28.73 -14.22
C ASN A 31 2.35 28.85 -13.12
N PRO A 32 2.49 27.83 -12.24
CA PRO A 32 3.46 27.86 -11.15
C PRO A 32 4.92 27.87 -11.62
N LYS A 33 5.21 27.47 -12.88
CA LYS A 33 6.56 27.51 -13.45
C LYS A 33 7.03 28.94 -13.76
N LEU A 34 6.11 29.87 -13.95
CA LEU A 34 6.47 31.27 -14.19
C LEU A 34 6.79 31.97 -12.87
N PRO A 35 7.93 32.66 -12.76
CA PRO A 35 8.27 33.40 -11.56
C PRO A 35 7.32 34.58 -11.38
N ALA A 36 6.80 34.75 -10.16
CA ALA A 36 5.93 35.87 -9.80
C ALA A 36 6.76 37.16 -9.58
N THR A 37 7.38 37.69 -10.63
CA THR A 37 8.22 38.90 -10.58
C THR A 37 7.73 39.95 -11.56
N GLN A 38 8.01 41.22 -11.24
CA GLN A 38 7.70 42.34 -12.15
C GLN A 38 8.48 42.24 -13.47
N THR A 39 9.67 41.62 -13.45
CA THR A 39 10.45 41.33 -14.66
C THR A 39 9.71 40.37 -15.58
N GLN A 40 9.12 39.30 -15.04
CA GLN A 40 8.34 38.37 -15.84
C GLN A 40 7.07 39.01 -16.42
N VAL A 41 6.42 39.90 -15.66
CA VAL A 41 5.28 40.68 -16.16
C VAL A 41 5.70 41.60 -17.32
N SER A 42 6.86 42.25 -17.19
CA SER A 42 7.44 43.10 -18.24
C SER A 42 7.74 42.30 -19.52
N GLU A 43 8.34 41.11 -19.39
CA GLU A 43 8.62 40.21 -20.51
C GLU A 43 7.34 39.68 -21.19
N LEU A 44 6.32 39.32 -20.41
CA LEU A 44 5.05 38.78 -20.93
C LEU A 44 4.19 39.83 -21.64
N THR A 45 4.35 41.09 -21.29
CA THR A 45 3.53 42.18 -21.83
C THR A 45 4.28 43.08 -22.82
N GLY A 46 5.61 43.03 -22.85
CA GLY A 46 6.45 43.98 -23.59
C GLY A 46 6.50 45.38 -22.96
N ILE A 47 5.83 45.60 -21.82
CA ILE A 47 5.77 46.90 -21.14
C ILE A 47 7.02 47.07 -20.27
N HIS A 48 7.65 48.25 -20.32
CA HIS A 48 8.83 48.54 -19.53
C HIS A 48 8.59 48.43 -18.01
N ARG A 49 9.56 47.89 -17.28
CA ARG A 49 9.48 47.64 -15.82
C ARG A 49 9.08 48.87 -15.00
N ASN A 50 9.50 50.08 -15.40
CA ASN A 50 9.11 51.30 -14.68
C ASN A 50 7.61 51.59 -14.79
N THR A 51 7.00 51.33 -15.96
CA THR A 51 5.56 51.49 -16.17
C THR A 51 4.76 50.49 -15.33
N VAL A 52 5.26 49.26 -15.19
CA VAL A 52 4.70 48.24 -14.28
C VAL A 52 4.81 48.69 -12.82
N ARG A 53 5.96 49.26 -12.44
CA ARG A 53 6.22 49.71 -11.07
C ARG A 53 5.36 50.91 -10.66
N ASN A 54 5.19 51.88 -11.55
CA ASN A 54 4.42 53.10 -11.30
C ASN A 54 2.93 52.83 -11.05
N ARG A 55 2.40 51.68 -11.48
CA ARG A 55 0.99 51.32 -11.32
C ARG A 55 0.66 50.60 -10.01
N GLU A 56 1.67 50.21 -9.22
CA GLU A 56 1.62 49.58 -7.88
C GLU A 56 0.81 48.28 -7.70
N PHE A 57 -0.39 48.15 -8.29
CA PHE A 57 -1.24 46.97 -8.22
C PHE A 57 -0.54 45.68 -8.68
N PRO A 58 0.36 45.67 -9.69
CA PRO A 58 1.03 44.43 -10.08
C PRO A 58 1.94 43.93 -8.96
N ALA A 59 2.54 44.83 -8.17
CA ALA A 59 3.42 44.45 -7.06
C ALA A 59 2.63 43.73 -5.95
N LYS A 60 1.46 44.27 -5.58
CA LYS A 60 0.57 43.68 -4.56
C LYS A 60 0.10 42.31 -4.99
N ARG A 61 -0.44 42.20 -6.22
CA ARG A 61 -0.96 40.94 -6.76
C ARG A 61 0.10 39.85 -6.88
N LEU A 62 1.32 40.21 -7.30
CA LEU A 62 2.44 39.26 -7.33
C LEU A 62 2.84 38.76 -5.92
N ALA A 63 2.73 39.61 -4.89
CA ALA A 63 2.98 39.20 -3.52
C ALA A 63 1.92 38.19 -3.04
N ASP A 64 0.65 38.42 -3.39
CA ASP A 64 -0.45 37.50 -3.07
C ASP A 64 -0.27 36.14 -3.76
N ILE A 65 0.08 36.14 -5.07
CA ILE A 65 0.39 34.91 -5.81
C ILE A 65 1.53 34.14 -5.15
N LYS A 66 2.60 34.82 -4.70
CA LYS A 66 3.71 34.16 -3.99
C LYS A 66 3.26 33.52 -2.68
N LYS A 67 2.42 34.22 -1.92
CA LYS A 67 1.90 33.74 -0.64
C LYS A 67 1.05 32.49 -0.85
N LEU A 68 0.09 32.53 -1.78
CA LEU A 68 -0.77 31.40 -2.13
C LEU A 68 0.03 30.18 -2.60
N ARG A 69 1.06 30.38 -3.43
CA ARG A 69 1.94 29.28 -3.86
C ARG A 69 2.71 28.65 -2.72
N LYS A 70 3.18 29.46 -1.76
CA LYS A 70 3.91 28.97 -0.58
C LYS A 70 3.00 28.16 0.33
N GLU A 71 1.76 28.60 0.54
CA GLU A 71 0.76 27.90 1.32
C GLU A 71 0.42 26.55 0.69
N LYS A 72 0.13 26.51 -0.62
CA LYS A 72 -0.12 25.26 -1.36
C LYS A 72 1.06 24.30 -1.29
N ALA A 73 2.28 24.80 -1.48
CA ALA A 73 3.48 23.96 -1.37
C ALA A 73 3.64 23.36 0.04
N ALA A 74 3.36 24.15 1.08
CA ALA A 74 3.41 23.66 2.46
C ALA A 74 2.33 22.60 2.73
N GLU A 75 1.11 22.81 2.26
CA GLU A 75 0.03 21.81 2.35
C GLU A 75 0.39 20.51 1.62
N GLU A 76 0.90 20.59 0.39
CA GLU A 76 1.34 19.42 -0.36
C GLU A 76 2.46 18.66 0.36
N THR A 77 3.40 19.35 0.99
CA THR A 77 4.46 18.68 1.76
C THR A 77 3.92 17.96 2.99
N LYS A 78 2.94 18.56 3.69
CA LYS A 78 2.28 17.94 4.84
C LYS A 78 1.50 16.70 4.40
N LEU A 79 0.66 16.82 3.38
CA LEU A 79 -0.11 15.70 2.84
C LEU A 79 0.78 14.53 2.39
N LYS A 80 1.95 14.84 1.80
CA LYS A 80 2.94 13.80 1.43
C LYS A 80 3.55 13.16 2.67
N ALA A 81 3.90 13.95 3.69
CA ALA A 81 4.47 13.43 4.93
C ALA A 81 3.46 12.54 5.67
N ASP A 82 2.20 12.98 5.78
CA ASP A 82 1.12 12.22 6.41
C ASP A 82 0.90 10.88 5.69
N LYS A 83 0.85 10.91 4.35
CA LYS A 83 0.72 9.69 3.54
C LYS A 83 1.91 8.74 3.68
N ILE A 84 3.12 9.27 3.80
CA ILE A 84 4.31 8.44 4.06
C ILE A 84 4.19 7.79 5.45
N SER A 85 3.75 8.55 6.46
CA SER A 85 3.54 8.04 7.83
C SER A 85 2.52 6.89 7.85
N GLU A 86 1.37 7.08 7.22
CA GLU A 86 0.34 6.03 7.09
C GLU A 86 0.89 4.79 6.40
N LEU A 87 1.62 4.97 5.29
CA LEU A 87 2.23 3.85 4.57
C LEU A 87 3.27 3.12 5.43
N THR A 88 4.10 3.84 6.18
CA THR A 88 5.07 3.20 7.09
C THR A 88 4.39 2.39 8.17
N GLU A 89 3.33 2.91 8.78
CA GLU A 89 2.56 2.17 9.79
C GLU A 89 1.93 0.89 9.22
N THR A 90 1.37 0.96 8.01
CA THR A 90 0.81 -0.23 7.35
C THR A 90 1.88 -1.28 7.03
N ILE A 91 3.08 -0.86 6.62
CA ILE A 91 4.19 -1.77 6.36
C ILE A 91 4.62 -2.46 7.65
N ASP A 92 4.74 -1.72 8.74
CA ASP A 92 5.13 -2.27 10.04
C ASP A 92 4.09 -3.29 10.53
N GLN A 93 2.79 -3.00 10.40
CA GLN A 93 1.72 -3.94 10.72
C GLN A 93 1.78 -5.21 9.88
N LEU A 94 1.89 -5.08 8.56
CA LEU A 94 2.00 -6.23 7.66
C LEU A 94 3.25 -7.07 7.92
N SER A 95 4.37 -6.43 8.28
CA SER A 95 5.60 -7.13 8.63
C SER A 95 5.44 -7.97 9.90
N ALA A 96 4.74 -7.45 10.92
CA ALA A 96 4.45 -8.17 12.15
C ALA A 96 3.51 -9.36 11.89
N GLU A 97 2.47 -9.17 11.07
CA GLU A 97 1.58 -10.24 10.66
C GLU A 97 2.31 -11.34 9.89
N LEU A 98 3.19 -10.97 8.96
CA LEU A 98 3.99 -11.92 8.19
C LEU A 98 4.85 -12.79 9.12
N VAL A 99 5.53 -12.18 10.09
CA VAL A 99 6.36 -12.90 11.08
C VAL A 99 5.49 -13.83 11.92
N TYR A 100 4.32 -13.37 12.36
CA TYR A 100 3.38 -14.18 13.11
C TYR A 100 2.94 -15.43 12.32
N TRP A 101 2.42 -15.23 11.10
CA TRP A 101 1.93 -16.33 10.27
C TRP A 101 3.04 -17.28 9.84
N PHE A 102 4.24 -16.76 9.58
CA PHE A 102 5.40 -17.61 9.29
C PHE A 102 5.79 -18.49 10.48
N THR A 103 5.70 -17.93 11.69
CA THR A 103 5.98 -18.67 12.93
C THR A 103 4.92 -19.74 13.18
N GLU A 104 3.65 -19.40 13.04
CA GLU A 104 2.54 -20.35 13.15
C GLU A 104 2.63 -21.46 12.10
N TYR A 105 2.94 -21.11 10.85
CA TYR A 105 3.17 -22.09 9.79
C TYR A 105 4.31 -23.07 10.13
N LYS A 106 5.43 -22.56 10.68
CA LYS A 106 6.53 -23.41 11.12
C LYS A 106 6.13 -24.36 12.26
N LYS A 107 5.33 -23.90 13.22
CA LYS A 107 4.79 -24.75 14.29
C LYS A 107 3.90 -25.85 13.71
N ALA A 108 2.90 -25.45 12.92
CA ALA A 108 1.96 -26.39 12.29
C ALA A 108 2.67 -27.44 11.43
N ASN A 109 3.75 -27.08 10.73
CA ASN A 109 4.55 -28.04 9.98
C ASN A 109 5.29 -29.04 10.86
N ARG A 110 5.85 -28.61 11.99
CA ARG A 110 6.49 -29.52 12.95
C ARG A 110 5.47 -30.50 13.52
N ASP A 111 4.31 -29.98 13.92
CA ASP A 111 3.22 -30.81 14.44
C ASP A 111 2.76 -31.83 13.39
N ARG A 112 2.63 -31.41 12.12
CA ARG A 112 2.32 -32.30 11.01
C ARG A 112 3.35 -33.42 10.86
N GLU A 113 4.64 -33.09 10.89
CA GLU A 113 5.71 -34.09 10.79
C GLU A 113 5.68 -35.08 11.96
N ASP A 114 5.41 -34.61 13.17
CA ASP A 114 5.30 -35.48 14.34
C ASP A 114 4.07 -36.38 14.28
N TYR A 115 2.92 -35.86 13.83
CA TYR A 115 1.73 -36.68 13.59
C TYR A 115 1.97 -37.72 12.50
N GLU A 116 2.67 -37.38 11.41
CA GLU A 116 3.01 -38.34 10.36
C GLU A 116 3.88 -39.49 10.91
N ARG A 117 4.86 -39.18 11.76
CA ARG A 117 5.68 -40.19 12.44
C ARG A 117 4.84 -41.08 13.35
N GLN A 118 3.99 -40.50 14.18
CA GLN A 118 3.12 -41.26 15.09
C GLN A 118 2.15 -42.17 14.32
N VAL A 119 1.55 -41.67 13.24
CA VAL A 119 0.65 -42.45 12.39
C VAL A 119 1.40 -43.62 11.74
N LYS A 120 2.64 -43.40 11.28
CA LYS A 120 3.47 -44.46 10.71
C LYS A 120 3.74 -45.56 11.75
N LEU A 121 4.20 -45.18 12.94
CA LEU A 121 4.47 -46.12 14.03
C LEU A 121 3.20 -46.88 14.46
N ASN A 122 2.06 -46.19 14.57
CA ASN A 122 0.78 -46.81 14.91
C ASN A 122 0.34 -47.81 13.85
N LYS A 123 0.52 -47.51 12.56
CA LYS A 123 0.24 -48.45 11.47
C LYS A 123 1.12 -49.69 11.56
N GLU A 124 2.42 -49.51 11.72
CA GLU A 124 3.38 -50.62 11.87
C GLU A 124 3.01 -51.50 13.08
N SER A 125 2.71 -50.87 14.22
CA SER A 125 2.28 -51.57 15.43
C SER A 125 0.98 -52.33 15.22
N ALA A 126 -0.03 -51.72 14.59
CA ALA A 126 -1.30 -52.36 14.29
C ALA A 126 -1.13 -53.57 13.36
N THR A 127 -0.28 -53.45 12.33
CA THR A 127 0.03 -54.59 11.43
C THR A 127 0.73 -55.72 12.16
N PHE A 128 1.66 -55.41 13.06
CA PHE A 128 2.34 -56.39 13.89
C PHE A 128 1.36 -57.15 14.78
N TYR A 129 0.55 -56.44 15.58
CA TYR A 129 -0.41 -57.07 16.49
C TYR A 129 -1.48 -57.86 15.73
N LYS A 130 -1.94 -57.39 14.57
CA LYS A 130 -2.86 -58.13 13.72
C LYS A 130 -2.26 -59.46 13.26
N SER A 131 -1.01 -59.45 12.78
CA SER A 131 -0.33 -60.68 12.36
C SER A 131 -0.08 -61.64 13.52
N ALA A 132 0.26 -61.12 14.71
CA ALA A 132 0.47 -61.92 15.91
C ALA A 132 -0.84 -62.57 16.37
N TYR A 133 -1.94 -61.81 16.33
CA TYR A 133 -3.28 -62.31 16.64
C TYR A 133 -3.73 -63.41 15.67
N GLU A 134 -3.53 -63.22 14.36
CA GLU A 134 -3.84 -64.24 13.35
C GLU A 134 -3.07 -65.54 13.60
N LYS A 135 -1.76 -65.46 13.92
CA LYS A 135 -0.95 -66.64 14.27
C LYS A 135 -1.46 -67.36 15.51
N GLU A 136 -1.79 -66.63 16.58
CA GLU A 136 -2.34 -67.24 17.79
C GLU A 136 -3.70 -67.87 17.54
N LYS A 137 -4.54 -67.23 16.72
CA LYS A 137 -5.85 -67.78 16.33
C LYS A 137 -5.71 -69.11 15.58
N ASP A 138 -4.75 -69.21 14.65
CA ASP A 138 -4.50 -70.45 13.92
C ASP A 138 -3.95 -71.54 14.85
N LYS A 139 -3.05 -71.21 15.79
CA LYS A 139 -2.62 -72.17 16.83
C LYS A 139 -3.78 -72.68 17.68
N VAL A 140 -4.69 -71.79 18.09
CA VAL A 140 -5.87 -72.18 18.88
C VAL A 140 -6.73 -73.15 18.08
N ARG A 141 -6.99 -72.88 16.79
CA ARG A 141 -7.72 -73.80 15.91
C ARG A 141 -7.06 -75.16 15.79
N ASP A 142 -5.74 -75.20 15.62
CA ASP A 142 -4.99 -76.45 15.53
C ASP A 142 -5.07 -77.26 16.84
N LEU A 143 -4.98 -76.59 17.99
CA LEU A 143 -5.10 -77.22 19.30
C LEU A 143 -6.52 -77.71 19.58
N GLU A 144 -7.55 -76.95 19.17
CA GLU A 144 -8.95 -77.36 19.25
C GLU A 144 -9.21 -78.62 18.41
N ALA A 145 -8.72 -78.65 17.16
CA ALA A 145 -8.83 -79.83 16.30
C ALA A 145 -8.15 -81.06 16.89
N LYS A 146 -6.94 -80.91 17.44
CA LYS A 146 -6.23 -82.00 18.13
C LYS A 146 -6.97 -82.48 19.38
N ASN A 147 -7.54 -81.56 20.15
CA ASN A 147 -8.31 -81.90 21.34
C ASN A 147 -9.59 -82.68 20.98
N GLU A 148 -10.29 -82.30 19.90
CA GLU A 148 -11.45 -83.07 19.44
C GLU A 148 -11.05 -84.47 18.98
N LEU A 149 -9.98 -84.61 18.21
CA LEU A 149 -9.47 -85.92 17.79
C LEU A 149 -9.08 -86.81 18.99
N LEU A 150 -8.45 -86.22 20.02
CA LEU A 150 -8.16 -86.94 21.27
C LEU A 150 -9.44 -87.36 22.00
N LYS A 151 -10.46 -86.50 22.04
CA LYS A 151 -11.76 -86.85 22.66
C LYS A 151 -12.44 -88.00 21.91
N GLU A 152 -12.37 -88.03 20.58
CA GLU A 152 -12.90 -89.13 19.76
C GLU A 152 -12.17 -90.44 20.07
N LEU A 153 -10.82 -90.44 20.06
CA LEU A 153 -10.03 -91.62 20.41
C LEU A 153 -10.33 -92.15 21.83
N MET A 154 -10.54 -91.25 22.78
CA MET A 154 -10.90 -91.61 24.16
C MET A 154 -12.34 -92.12 24.31
N ARG A 155 -13.23 -91.81 23.36
CA ARG A 155 -14.58 -92.38 23.30
C ARG A 155 -14.54 -93.78 22.70
N ASP A 156 -13.71 -94.01 21.69
CA ASP A 156 -13.56 -95.31 21.02
C ASP A 156 -12.77 -96.32 21.86
N SER A 157 -12.01 -95.87 22.85
CA SER A 157 -11.24 -96.73 23.78
C SER A 157 -12.03 -97.19 25.02
N LYS A 158 -13.34 -96.95 25.08
CA LYS A 158 -14.25 -97.38 26.16
C LYS A 158 -15.27 -98.37 25.63
#